data_AF-A0A970R850-F1
#
_entry.id   AF-A0A970R850-F1
#
_cell.length_a   1.000
_cell.length_b   1.000
_cell.length_c   1.000
_cell.angle_alpha   90.00
_cell.angle_beta   90.00
_cell.angle_gamma   90.00
#
_symmetry.space_group_name_H-M   'P 1'
#
loop_
_entity.id
_entity.type
_entity.pdbx_description
1 polymer ?
#
loop_
_entity_poly.entity_id
_entity_poly.type
_entity_poly.pdbx_seq_one_letter_code
_entity_poly.pdbx_strand_id
1 'polypeptide(L)'
;MNKHTFIIGDGGIDTTLTNNVEYSLVVGFNSNLPTLHVGPSAGPGTTGRIGIGNITAPTAKLHIKADINEDAAIMLQPTGSAYTARIFFGDNNHSISAKAGGNLVFKTGSGNHFVFNNGRVGIGTNAPTQTLDVQGTLRVSTLSSTTTKMIVTTSTGTLSTMNIPAGDNLGNHIATQNINLNGKYLSGDGTNKGVFVNTAGNVGIGTNMPTEKLEVTGTIKAT
;
A
#
# COMPACT_ATOMS: atom_id res chain seq x y z
N MET A 1 32.47 -43.73 -15.77
CA MET A 1 32.07 -43.06 -14.52
C MET A 1 32.29 -41.57 -14.71
N ASN A 2 31.26 -40.76 -14.46
CA ASN A 2 31.40 -39.30 -14.44
C ASN A 2 32.44 -38.91 -13.38
N LYS A 3 33.31 -37.94 -13.68
CA LYS A 3 34.37 -37.56 -12.74
C LYS A 3 33.73 -36.90 -11.51
N HIS A 4 34.06 -37.41 -10.32
CA HIS A 4 33.73 -36.82 -9.02
C HIS A 4 32.21 -36.65 -8.75
N THR A 5 31.44 -37.73 -8.91
CA THR A 5 30.02 -37.77 -8.54
C THR A 5 29.79 -38.58 -7.28
N PHE A 6 28.87 -38.13 -6.42
CA PHE A 6 28.45 -38.86 -5.23
C PHE A 6 26.94 -39.08 -5.23
N ILE A 7 26.50 -40.25 -4.74
CA ILE A 7 25.10 -40.65 -4.64
C ILE A 7 24.85 -41.14 -3.21
N ILE A 8 23.77 -40.68 -2.58
CA ILE A 8 23.27 -41.20 -1.30
C ILE A 8 21.82 -41.63 -1.47
N GLY A 9 21.58 -42.94 -1.28
CA GLY A 9 20.25 -43.57 -1.27
C GLY A 9 20.03 -44.53 -2.44
N ASP A 10 18.77 -44.79 -2.81
CA ASP A 10 18.37 -45.88 -3.71
C ASP A 10 17.22 -45.49 -4.65
N GLY A 11 17.11 -46.18 -5.79
CA GLY A 11 16.09 -45.94 -6.80
C GLY A 11 14.70 -46.49 -6.44
N GLY A 12 14.58 -47.37 -5.45
CA GLY A 12 13.42 -48.24 -5.26
C GLY A 12 13.56 -49.55 -6.07
N ILE A 13 12.44 -50.28 -6.20
CA ILE A 13 12.41 -51.58 -6.89
C ILE A 13 12.64 -51.38 -8.39
N ASP A 14 13.59 -52.13 -8.96
CA ASP A 14 13.94 -52.17 -10.39
C ASP A 14 14.30 -50.83 -11.04
N THR A 15 14.66 -49.82 -10.24
CA THR A 15 15.20 -48.57 -10.76
C THR A 15 16.45 -48.14 -9.98
N THR A 16 17.16 -47.13 -10.46
CA THR A 16 18.41 -46.68 -9.85
C THR A 16 18.43 -45.16 -9.80
N LEU A 17 18.74 -44.60 -8.64
CA LEU A 17 19.08 -43.20 -8.54
C LEU A 17 20.41 -42.95 -9.25
N THR A 18 20.40 -42.10 -10.28
CA THR A 18 21.59 -41.80 -11.07
C THR A 18 22.09 -40.39 -10.83
N ASN A 19 23.41 -40.21 -10.93
CA ASN A 19 24.04 -38.90 -10.95
C ASN A 19 24.86 -38.71 -12.22
N ASN A 20 24.27 -37.99 -13.18
CA ASN A 20 24.87 -37.75 -14.48
C ASN A 20 25.52 -36.36 -14.62
N VAL A 21 25.69 -35.64 -13.50
CA VAL A 21 26.30 -34.31 -13.47
C VAL A 21 27.68 -34.43 -12.84
N GLU A 22 28.75 -34.07 -13.55
CA GLU A 22 30.10 -34.09 -12.96
C GLU A 22 30.22 -33.11 -11.79
N TYR A 23 31.12 -33.42 -10.84
CA TYR A 23 31.38 -32.57 -9.66
C TYR A 23 30.12 -32.25 -8.85
N SER A 24 29.30 -33.27 -8.57
CA SER A 24 28.00 -33.10 -7.93
C SER A 24 27.66 -34.18 -6.92
N LEU A 25 26.67 -33.88 -6.09
CA LEU A 25 26.07 -34.79 -5.12
C LEU A 25 24.57 -34.89 -5.38
N VAL A 26 24.03 -36.10 -5.40
CA VAL A 26 22.59 -36.35 -5.33
C VAL A 26 22.22 -37.17 -4.10
N VAL A 27 21.05 -36.88 -3.54
CA VAL A 27 20.43 -37.66 -2.45
C VAL A 27 18.98 -37.95 -2.81
N GLY A 28 18.54 -39.19 -2.63
CA GLY A 28 17.16 -39.62 -2.86
C GLY A 28 16.98 -41.08 -2.43
N PHE A 29 15.81 -41.42 -1.91
CA PHE A 29 15.51 -42.76 -1.40
C PHE A 29 14.19 -43.24 -1.99
N ASN A 30 14.11 -44.52 -2.35
CA ASN A 30 12.97 -45.12 -3.02
C ASN A 30 12.47 -44.30 -4.23
N SER A 31 13.40 -43.70 -4.99
CA SER A 31 13.09 -42.89 -6.18
C SER A 31 14.30 -42.83 -7.12
N ASN A 32 14.06 -42.99 -8.42
CA ASN A 32 15.08 -42.75 -9.44
C ASN A 32 15.35 -41.25 -9.72
N LEU A 33 14.61 -40.36 -9.06
CA LEU A 33 14.76 -38.91 -9.16
C LEU A 33 15.43 -38.35 -7.90
N PRO A 34 16.38 -37.40 -8.01
CA PRO A 34 17.04 -36.84 -6.85
C PRO A 34 16.09 -35.95 -6.04
N THR A 35 15.98 -36.21 -4.74
CA THR A 35 15.32 -35.30 -3.80
C THR A 35 16.18 -34.06 -3.55
N LEU A 36 17.49 -34.23 -3.35
CA LEU A 36 18.47 -33.14 -3.21
C LEU A 36 19.54 -33.28 -4.29
N HIS A 37 19.89 -32.19 -4.94
CA HIS A 37 21.01 -32.12 -5.86
C HIS A 37 21.88 -30.90 -5.55
N VAL A 38 23.17 -31.13 -5.34
CA VAL A 38 24.19 -30.09 -5.20
C VAL A 38 25.05 -30.12 -6.46
N GLY A 39 24.85 -29.13 -7.33
CA GLY A 39 25.56 -29.04 -8.60
C GLY A 39 26.92 -28.35 -8.51
N PRO A 40 27.73 -28.42 -9.58
CA PRO A 40 29.03 -27.78 -9.64
C PRO A 40 28.95 -26.26 -9.52
N SER A 41 30.08 -25.65 -9.15
CA SER A 41 30.27 -24.20 -9.28
C SER A 41 30.75 -23.84 -10.69
N ALA A 42 30.80 -22.54 -11.01
CA ALA A 42 31.28 -22.07 -12.31
C ALA A 42 32.81 -22.12 -12.44
N GLY A 43 33.52 -22.46 -11.36
CA GLY A 43 34.99 -22.49 -11.29
C GLY A 43 35.53 -22.14 -9.90
N PRO A 44 36.87 -22.09 -9.75
CA PRO A 44 37.53 -21.74 -8.49
C PRO A 44 37.01 -20.42 -7.91
N GLY A 45 36.80 -20.38 -6.59
CA GLY A 45 36.28 -19.20 -5.89
C GLY A 45 34.76 -19.00 -5.98
N THR A 46 34.03 -19.89 -6.65
CA THR A 46 32.56 -19.85 -6.71
C THR A 46 31.93 -21.07 -6.05
N THR A 47 30.68 -20.95 -5.63
CA THR A 47 29.90 -22.07 -5.04
C THR A 47 28.86 -22.59 -6.01
N GLY A 48 28.52 -23.87 -5.85
CA GLY A 48 27.43 -24.50 -6.58
C GLY A 48 26.05 -23.96 -6.21
N ARG A 49 25.03 -24.68 -6.65
CA ARG A 49 23.62 -24.40 -6.35
C ARG A 49 22.94 -25.67 -5.86
N ILE A 50 21.91 -25.49 -5.04
CA ILE A 50 21.14 -26.58 -4.44
C ILE A 50 19.75 -26.64 -5.10
N GLY A 51 19.39 -27.81 -5.60
CA GLY A 51 18.06 -28.17 -6.04
C GLY A 51 17.38 -29.10 -5.05
N ILE A 52 16.10 -28.87 -4.74
CA ILE A 52 15.25 -29.79 -3.99
C ILE A 52 14.03 -30.14 -4.86
N GLY A 53 13.83 -31.43 -5.11
CA GLY A 53 12.73 -31.96 -5.95
C GLY A 53 13.07 -32.07 -7.44
N ASN A 54 13.93 -33.03 -7.79
CA ASN A 54 14.31 -33.37 -9.16
C ASN A 54 14.77 -32.18 -10.04
N ILE A 55 15.81 -31.48 -9.59
CA ILE A 55 16.41 -30.34 -10.30
C ILE A 55 17.90 -30.62 -10.56
N THR A 56 18.26 -30.94 -11.79
CA THR A 56 19.66 -31.19 -12.20
C THR A 56 20.40 -29.91 -12.64
N ALA A 57 19.70 -28.81 -12.87
CA ALA A 57 20.30 -27.50 -13.18
C ALA A 57 19.56 -26.36 -12.44
N PRO A 58 19.85 -26.14 -11.14
CA PRO A 58 19.18 -25.09 -10.37
C PRO A 58 19.42 -23.68 -10.94
N THR A 59 18.38 -22.85 -11.02
CA THR A 59 18.45 -21.47 -11.56
C THR A 59 18.74 -20.42 -10.49
N ALA A 60 18.57 -20.77 -9.22
CA ALA A 60 18.90 -19.96 -8.05
C ALA A 60 19.84 -20.73 -7.10
N LYS A 61 20.40 -20.05 -6.09
CA LYS A 61 21.26 -20.70 -5.08
C LYS A 61 20.54 -21.83 -4.35
N LEU A 62 19.26 -21.64 -4.08
CA LEU A 62 18.32 -22.67 -3.65
C LEU A 62 17.14 -22.65 -4.62
N HIS A 63 16.86 -23.76 -5.29
CA HIS A 63 15.71 -23.96 -6.16
C HIS A 63 14.91 -25.13 -5.61
N ILE A 64 13.62 -24.93 -5.33
CA ILE A 64 12.71 -25.96 -4.84
C ILE A 64 11.62 -26.14 -5.90
N LYS A 65 11.37 -27.39 -6.29
CA LYS A 65 10.34 -27.78 -7.24
C LYS A 65 9.54 -28.91 -6.62
N ALA A 66 8.22 -28.82 -6.72
CA ALA A 66 7.32 -29.86 -6.28
C ALA A 66 7.13 -30.93 -7.36
N ASP A 67 6.74 -32.13 -6.90
CA ASP A 67 6.22 -33.17 -7.77
C ASP A 67 4.76 -32.88 -8.16
N ILE A 68 4.17 -33.75 -8.98
CA ILE A 68 2.77 -33.61 -9.39
C ILE A 68 1.85 -33.73 -8.16
N ASN A 69 0.88 -32.82 -8.05
CA ASN A 69 -0.06 -32.72 -6.92
C ASN A 69 0.59 -32.34 -5.56
N GLU A 70 1.72 -31.65 -5.57
CA GLU A 70 2.39 -31.11 -4.39
C GLU A 70 2.68 -29.60 -4.55
N ASP A 71 2.79 -28.87 -3.44
CA ASP A 71 3.26 -27.47 -3.42
C ASP A 71 4.77 -27.38 -3.19
N ALA A 72 5.45 -26.51 -3.93
CA ALA A 72 6.86 -26.20 -3.69
C ALA A 72 7.00 -25.22 -2.51
N ALA A 73 6.86 -25.72 -1.28
CA ALA A 73 6.78 -24.89 -0.07
C ALA A 73 8.08 -24.87 0.75
N ILE A 74 8.31 -23.75 1.44
CA ILE A 74 9.28 -23.66 2.55
C ILE A 74 8.48 -23.42 3.83
N MET A 75 8.50 -24.39 4.75
CA MET A 75 7.91 -24.21 6.08
C MET A 75 8.99 -23.84 7.10
N LEU A 76 8.86 -22.66 7.69
CA LEU A 76 9.69 -22.22 8.81
C LEU A 76 8.79 -22.12 10.04
N GLN A 77 9.02 -22.99 11.02
CA GLN A 77 8.19 -23.06 12.23
C GLN A 77 9.04 -22.74 13.47
N PRO A 78 8.87 -21.55 14.09
CA PRO A 78 9.49 -21.28 15.37
C PRO A 78 8.76 -22.04 16.48
N THR A 79 9.49 -22.52 17.48
CA THR A 79 8.89 -23.12 18.68
C THR A 79 8.64 -22.05 19.75
N GLY A 80 7.43 -21.99 20.29
CA GLY A 80 7.06 -21.03 21.33
C GLY A 80 6.95 -19.57 20.87
N SER A 81 6.56 -18.70 21.80
CA SER A 81 6.31 -17.28 21.55
C SER A 81 7.54 -16.39 21.78
N ALA A 82 8.75 -16.93 21.85
CA ALA A 82 9.97 -16.10 21.92
C ALA A 82 10.65 -15.92 20.55
N TYR A 83 10.43 -16.86 19.64
CA TYR A 83 11.17 -16.96 18.39
C TYR A 83 10.29 -16.63 17.18
N THR A 84 10.94 -16.40 16.04
CA THR A 84 10.26 -16.02 14.79
C THR A 84 10.89 -16.81 13.65
N ALA A 85 10.06 -17.30 12.74
CA ALA A 85 10.51 -17.74 11.43
C ALA A 85 10.85 -16.52 10.58
N ARG A 86 11.98 -16.54 9.87
CA ARG A 86 12.42 -15.40 9.07
C ARG A 86 13.21 -15.81 7.84
N ILE A 87 13.01 -15.03 6.77
CA ILE A 87 13.90 -14.98 5.61
C ILE A 87 14.52 -13.58 5.60
N PHE A 88 15.85 -13.50 5.62
CA PHE A 88 16.60 -12.24 5.60
C PHE A 88 16.98 -11.84 4.16
N PHE A 89 17.08 -10.54 3.92
CA PHE A 89 17.49 -9.96 2.64
C PHE A 89 18.61 -8.94 2.87
N GLY A 90 19.84 -9.22 2.45
CA GLY A 90 20.97 -8.28 2.58
C GLY A 90 21.54 -8.17 4.01
N ASP A 91 20.73 -7.84 5.02
CA ASP A 91 21.16 -7.68 6.41
C ASP A 91 20.10 -8.16 7.44
N ASN A 92 20.37 -7.93 8.73
CA ASN A 92 19.48 -8.33 9.84
C ASN A 92 18.26 -7.40 10.03
N ASN A 93 18.15 -6.35 9.22
CA ASN A 93 17.09 -5.34 9.28
C ASN A 93 16.08 -5.47 8.14
N HIS A 94 16.34 -6.31 7.16
CA HIS A 94 15.43 -6.54 6.05
C HIS A 94 15.02 -8.02 6.04
N SER A 95 13.75 -8.29 6.32
CA SER A 95 13.25 -9.67 6.42
C SER A 95 11.75 -9.78 6.21
N ILE A 96 11.31 -10.98 5.82
CA ILE A 96 9.92 -11.42 5.98
C ILE A 96 9.91 -12.36 7.18
N SER A 97 9.04 -12.10 8.16
CA SER A 97 9.06 -12.88 9.40
C SER A 97 7.68 -13.07 10.03
N ALA A 98 7.49 -14.21 10.70
CA ALA A 98 6.26 -14.52 11.42
C ALA A 98 6.56 -15.21 12.75
N LYS A 99 5.85 -14.80 13.80
CA LYS A 99 5.93 -15.38 15.15
C LYS A 99 4.76 -16.32 15.36
N ALA A 100 4.93 -17.39 16.13
CA ALA A 100 3.82 -18.28 16.49
C ALA A 100 2.69 -17.47 17.18
N GLY A 101 1.49 -17.48 16.60
CA GLY A 101 0.33 -16.70 17.06
C GLY A 101 0.46 -15.18 16.88
N GLY A 102 1.48 -14.70 16.16
CA GLY A 102 1.74 -13.28 15.92
C GLY A 102 1.48 -12.84 14.48
N ASN A 103 2.00 -11.66 14.15
CA ASN A 103 1.82 -11.04 12.84
C ASN A 103 2.79 -11.63 11.80
N LEU A 104 2.40 -11.54 10.53
CA LEU A 104 3.35 -11.57 9.43
C LEU A 104 3.90 -10.14 9.24
N VAL A 105 5.23 -10.01 9.20
CA VAL A 105 5.90 -8.71 9.20
C VAL A 105 6.89 -8.64 8.05
N PHE A 106 6.82 -7.56 7.29
CA PHE A 106 7.86 -7.14 6.34
C PHE A 106 8.68 -6.03 7.01
N LYS A 107 9.92 -6.38 7.34
CA LYS A 107 10.91 -5.48 7.93
C LYS A 107 11.74 -4.90 6.79
N THR A 108 11.79 -3.58 6.66
CA THR A 108 12.54 -2.87 5.61
C THR A 108 13.48 -1.82 6.19
N GLY A 109 14.12 -2.13 7.33
CA GLY A 109 14.92 -1.18 8.12
C GLY A 109 14.84 -1.48 9.62
N SER A 110 15.18 -0.51 10.47
CA SER A 110 14.97 -0.64 11.91
C SER A 110 13.46 -0.60 12.22
N GLY A 111 12.94 -1.64 12.88
CA GLY A 111 11.52 -1.74 13.23
C GLY A 111 10.61 -2.36 12.16
N ASN A 112 9.33 -2.53 12.48
CA ASN A 112 8.33 -3.14 11.62
C ASN A 112 7.72 -2.08 10.71
N HIS A 113 7.74 -2.30 9.40
CA HIS A 113 7.28 -1.30 8.44
C HIS A 113 5.90 -1.65 7.90
N PHE A 114 5.72 -2.91 7.48
CA PHE A 114 4.42 -3.43 7.07
C PHE A 114 4.07 -4.66 7.90
N VAL A 115 2.89 -4.62 8.51
CA VAL A 115 2.41 -5.62 9.46
C VAL A 115 1.06 -6.14 8.99
N PHE A 116 0.98 -7.44 8.77
CA PHE A 116 -0.27 -8.13 8.47
C PHE A 116 -0.75 -8.81 9.75
N ASN A 117 -1.89 -8.35 10.27
CA ASN A 117 -2.48 -8.81 11.53
C ASN A 117 -3.96 -9.15 11.30
N ASN A 118 -4.30 -10.44 11.30
CA ASN A 118 -5.68 -10.94 11.23
C ASN A 118 -6.54 -10.28 10.14
N GLY A 119 -6.03 -10.22 8.91
CA GLY A 119 -6.73 -9.61 7.76
C GLY A 119 -6.60 -8.09 7.65
N ARG A 120 -5.84 -7.43 8.53
CA ARG A 120 -5.52 -6.00 8.48
C ARG A 120 -4.08 -5.75 8.08
N VAL A 121 -3.83 -4.56 7.54
CA VAL A 121 -2.49 -4.06 7.18
C VAL A 121 -2.18 -2.82 8.01
N GLY A 122 -1.13 -2.91 8.83
CA GLY A 122 -0.50 -1.77 9.51
C GLY A 122 0.71 -1.28 8.72
N ILE A 123 0.79 0.03 8.48
CA ILE A 123 1.98 0.71 7.98
C ILE A 123 2.51 1.60 9.10
N GLY A 124 3.71 1.31 9.60
CA GLY A 124 4.30 1.98 10.76
C GLY A 124 3.67 1.62 12.11
N THR A 125 2.62 0.79 12.15
CA THR A 125 1.97 0.31 13.39
C THR A 125 1.96 -1.21 13.48
N ASN A 126 2.07 -1.74 14.70
CA ASN A 126 2.03 -3.18 15.00
C ASN A 126 0.64 -3.72 15.35
N ALA A 127 -0.30 -2.83 15.63
CA ALA A 127 -1.64 -3.16 16.11
C ALA A 127 -2.68 -2.37 15.30
N PRO A 128 -2.85 -2.65 14.00
CA PRO A 128 -3.81 -1.95 13.16
C PRO A 128 -5.24 -2.11 13.71
N THR A 129 -5.91 -0.98 13.89
CA THR A 129 -7.30 -0.93 14.38
C THR A 129 -8.33 -0.92 13.24
N GLN A 130 -7.89 -0.55 12.04
CA GLN A 130 -8.65 -0.54 10.80
C GLN A 130 -8.07 -1.53 9.79
N THR A 131 -8.81 -1.86 8.73
CA THR A 131 -8.34 -2.76 7.66
C THR A 131 -7.02 -2.30 7.05
N LEU A 132 -6.85 -0.99 6.89
CA LEU A 132 -5.58 -0.33 6.60
C LEU A 132 -5.37 0.77 7.64
N ASP A 133 -4.32 0.66 8.43
CA ASP A 133 -3.96 1.61 9.49
C ASP A 133 -2.55 2.15 9.21
N VAL A 134 -2.44 3.45 8.94
CA VAL A 134 -1.19 4.10 8.57
C VAL A 134 -0.80 5.07 9.68
N GLN A 135 0.21 4.72 10.45
CA GLN A 135 0.83 5.63 11.40
C GLN A 135 1.82 6.54 10.65
N GLY A 136 1.29 7.57 10.00
CA GLY A 136 2.07 8.52 9.22
C GLY A 136 1.22 9.30 8.22
N THR A 137 1.86 9.85 7.20
CA THR A 137 1.15 10.55 6.11
C THR A 137 0.73 9.55 5.04
N LEU A 138 -0.54 9.59 4.63
CA LEU A 138 -1.06 8.84 3.49
C LEU A 138 -1.18 9.78 2.28
N ARG A 139 -0.49 9.46 1.18
CA ARG A 139 -0.71 10.08 -0.13
C ARG A 139 -1.46 9.11 -1.03
N VAL A 140 -2.63 9.52 -1.51
CA VAL A 140 -3.40 8.80 -2.53
C VAL A 140 -3.29 9.60 -3.83
N SER A 141 -2.37 9.22 -4.72
CA SER A 141 -2.00 10.01 -5.91
C SER A 141 -3.15 10.21 -6.92
N THR A 142 -4.13 9.31 -6.91
CA THR A 142 -5.28 9.31 -7.82
C THR A 142 -6.56 9.82 -7.16
N LEU A 143 -6.48 10.36 -5.94
CA LEU A 143 -7.63 10.93 -5.25
C LEU A 143 -8.02 12.27 -5.89
N SER A 144 -8.71 12.19 -7.02
CA SER A 144 -9.25 13.36 -7.71
C SER A 144 -10.43 13.91 -6.91
N SER A 145 -10.34 15.18 -6.50
CA SER A 145 -11.46 15.88 -5.88
C SER A 145 -12.56 16.09 -6.92
N THR A 146 -13.74 15.53 -6.68
CA THR A 146 -14.96 15.96 -7.38
C THR A 146 -15.39 17.31 -6.79
N THR A 147 -15.87 18.25 -7.61
CA THR A 147 -16.33 19.59 -7.18
C THR A 147 -17.45 19.59 -6.14
N THR A 148 -18.01 18.43 -5.78
CA THR A 148 -19.14 18.27 -4.88
C THR A 148 -18.79 17.80 -3.47
N LYS A 149 -17.59 17.26 -3.22
CA LYS A 149 -17.26 16.63 -1.92
C LYS A 149 -15.84 16.94 -1.47
N MET A 150 -15.69 17.25 -0.18
CA MET A 150 -14.41 17.24 0.54
C MET A 150 -14.23 15.90 1.24
N ILE A 151 -12.98 15.46 1.33
CA ILE A 151 -12.59 14.35 2.20
C ILE A 151 -12.22 14.95 3.55
N VAL A 152 -12.84 14.42 4.59
CA VAL A 152 -12.64 14.85 5.97
C VAL A 152 -12.25 13.64 6.81
N THR A 153 -11.65 13.90 7.97
CA THR A 153 -11.30 12.86 8.94
C THR A 153 -12.20 12.95 10.17
N THR A 154 -12.60 11.81 10.73
CA THR A 154 -13.12 11.76 12.10
C THR A 154 -12.01 12.09 13.10
N SER A 155 -12.37 12.29 14.38
CA SER A 155 -11.39 12.42 15.47
C SER A 155 -10.48 11.19 15.65
N THR A 156 -10.90 10.05 15.11
CA THR A 156 -10.14 8.79 15.10
C THR A 156 -9.36 8.55 13.81
N GLY A 157 -9.28 9.54 12.92
CA GLY A 157 -8.49 9.46 11.67
C GLY A 157 -9.14 8.62 10.56
N THR A 158 -10.41 8.25 10.69
CA THR A 158 -11.13 7.53 9.62
C THR A 158 -11.55 8.52 8.53
N LEU A 159 -11.25 8.21 7.27
CA LEU A 159 -11.67 9.02 6.12
C LEU A 159 -13.19 8.94 5.92
N SER A 160 -13.80 10.09 5.69
CA SER A 160 -15.21 10.25 5.35
C SER A 160 -15.37 11.33 4.28
N THR A 161 -16.56 11.44 3.70
CA THR A 161 -16.89 12.53 2.76
C THR A 161 -17.86 13.52 3.37
N MET A 162 -17.62 14.80 3.14
CA MET A 162 -18.54 15.89 3.43
C MET A 162 -18.91 16.59 2.12
N ASN A 163 -20.17 16.98 1.94
CA ASN A 163 -20.56 17.79 0.78
C ASN A 163 -19.87 19.17 0.87
N ILE A 164 -19.37 19.70 -0.25
CA ILE A 164 -18.97 21.10 -0.32
C ILE A 164 -20.26 21.93 -0.24
N PRO A 165 -20.42 22.83 0.76
CA PRO A 165 -21.59 23.70 0.83
C PRO A 165 -21.75 24.46 -0.49
N ALA A 166 -22.95 24.45 -1.07
CA ALA A 166 -23.22 25.09 -2.37
C ALA A 166 -23.08 26.63 -2.34
N GLY A 167 -22.86 27.22 -1.16
CA GLY A 167 -22.56 28.63 -0.96
C GLY A 167 -21.87 28.86 0.38
N ASP A 168 -21.00 29.85 0.42
CA ASP A 168 -20.46 30.43 1.65
C ASP A 168 -21.53 31.34 2.27
N ASN A 169 -21.82 31.19 3.56
CA ASN A 169 -22.72 32.08 4.29
C ASN A 169 -22.00 33.33 4.83
N LEU A 170 -20.75 33.56 4.42
CA LEU A 170 -19.86 34.64 4.80
C LEU A 170 -19.58 34.71 6.33
N GLY A 171 -20.03 33.71 7.10
CA GLY A 171 -19.92 33.57 8.57
C GLY A 171 -19.30 34.75 9.32
N ASN A 172 -18.12 34.53 9.89
CA ASN A 172 -17.28 35.54 10.56
C ASN A 172 -16.16 36.07 9.64
N HIS A 173 -16.47 36.26 8.36
CA HIS A 173 -15.47 36.60 7.36
C HIS A 173 -14.93 38.03 7.53
N ILE A 174 -13.61 38.19 7.48
CA ILE A 174 -12.94 39.49 7.28
C ILE A 174 -12.52 39.55 5.81
N ALA A 175 -13.19 40.39 5.02
CA ALA A 175 -12.90 40.53 3.60
C ALA A 175 -11.49 41.12 3.39
N THR A 176 -10.54 40.32 2.90
CA THR A 176 -9.20 40.78 2.51
C THR A 176 -9.14 41.23 1.04
N GLN A 177 -10.24 41.02 0.30
CA GLN A 177 -10.49 41.44 -1.07
C GLN A 177 -11.97 41.82 -1.22
N ASN A 178 -12.34 42.42 -2.35
CA ASN A 178 -13.73 42.75 -2.65
C ASN A 178 -14.61 41.49 -2.67
N ILE A 179 -15.82 41.59 -2.11
CA ILE A 179 -16.82 40.52 -2.15
C ILE A 179 -17.48 40.55 -3.53
N ASN A 180 -17.18 39.55 -4.37
CA ASN A 180 -17.86 39.35 -5.64
C ASN A 180 -19.13 38.50 -5.43
N LEU A 181 -20.29 39.14 -5.47
CA LEU A 181 -21.58 38.46 -5.33
C LEU A 181 -22.07 37.81 -6.63
N ASN A 182 -21.31 37.83 -7.72
CA ASN A 182 -21.67 37.27 -9.03
C ASN A 182 -23.07 37.72 -9.51
N GLY A 183 -23.35 39.01 -9.38
CA GLY A 183 -24.66 39.60 -9.70
C GLY A 183 -25.79 39.26 -8.72
N LYS A 184 -25.48 38.73 -7.53
CA LYS A 184 -26.43 38.58 -6.42
C LYS A 184 -26.45 39.82 -5.53
N TYR A 185 -27.48 39.91 -4.69
CA TYR A 185 -27.71 41.01 -3.78
C TYR A 185 -27.09 40.72 -2.43
N LEU A 186 -26.62 41.78 -1.74
CA LEU A 186 -26.49 41.73 -0.29
C LEU A 186 -27.90 41.87 0.29
N SER A 187 -28.50 40.73 0.64
CA SER A 187 -29.88 40.57 1.06
C SER A 187 -29.98 39.85 2.40
N GLY A 188 -30.91 40.28 3.25
CA GLY A 188 -31.20 39.62 4.53
C GLY A 188 -32.05 38.35 4.41
N ASP A 189 -32.81 38.20 3.32
CA ASP A 189 -33.71 37.05 3.09
C ASP A 189 -33.28 36.17 1.90
N GLY A 190 -32.15 36.51 1.27
CA GLY A 190 -31.61 35.79 0.10
C GLY A 190 -32.38 36.03 -1.20
N THR A 191 -33.44 36.85 -1.20
CA THR A 191 -34.15 37.25 -2.43
C THR A 191 -33.42 38.39 -3.15
N ASN A 192 -33.87 38.72 -4.37
CA ASN A 192 -33.28 39.77 -5.22
C ASN A 192 -33.65 41.19 -4.73
N LYS A 193 -33.35 41.50 -3.47
CA LYS A 193 -33.64 42.76 -2.78
C LYS A 193 -32.45 43.15 -1.90
N GLY A 194 -32.33 44.44 -1.58
CA GLY A 194 -31.22 44.98 -0.78
C GLY A 194 -30.20 45.72 -1.64
N VAL A 195 -28.91 45.55 -1.33
CA VAL A 195 -27.82 46.25 -2.03
C VAL A 195 -27.39 45.44 -3.25
N PHE A 196 -27.57 46.02 -4.43
CA PHE A 196 -27.02 45.51 -5.68
C PHE A 196 -25.86 46.39 -6.12
N VAL A 197 -24.76 45.79 -6.58
CA VAL A 197 -23.66 46.52 -7.20
C VAL A 197 -23.49 45.98 -8.62
N ASN A 198 -23.71 46.83 -9.62
CA ASN A 198 -23.58 46.43 -11.01
C ASN A 198 -22.10 46.32 -11.44
N THR A 199 -21.84 45.84 -12.66
CA THR A 199 -20.47 45.69 -13.18
C THR A 199 -19.70 47.00 -13.36
N ALA A 200 -20.38 48.15 -13.38
CA ALA A 200 -19.77 49.48 -13.40
C ALA A 200 -19.48 50.03 -11.99
N GLY A 201 -19.79 49.28 -10.94
CA GLY A 201 -19.63 49.67 -9.54
C GLY A 201 -20.73 50.61 -9.02
N ASN A 202 -21.83 50.76 -9.75
CA ASN A 202 -22.97 51.57 -9.30
C ASN A 202 -23.82 50.78 -8.30
N VAL A 203 -24.28 51.44 -7.26
CA VAL A 203 -25.10 50.85 -6.19
C VAL A 203 -26.58 51.06 -6.48
N GLY A 204 -27.35 49.98 -6.54
CA GLY A 204 -28.81 49.98 -6.64
C GLY A 204 -29.47 49.51 -5.35
N ILE A 205 -30.47 50.25 -4.87
CA ILE A 205 -31.38 49.83 -3.79
C ILE A 205 -32.79 49.77 -4.36
N GLY A 206 -33.36 48.57 -4.44
CA GLY A 206 -34.67 48.35 -5.09
C GLY A 206 -34.62 48.31 -6.63
N THR A 207 -33.44 48.42 -7.24
CA THR A 207 -33.19 48.29 -8.69
C THR A 207 -31.91 47.47 -8.93
N ASN A 208 -31.87 46.69 -10.03
CA ASN A 208 -30.66 45.99 -10.52
C ASN A 208 -30.03 46.64 -11.76
N MET A 209 -30.55 47.77 -12.22
CA MET A 209 -30.00 48.51 -13.34
C MET A 209 -29.73 49.97 -12.97
N PRO A 210 -28.89 50.24 -11.95
CA PRO A 210 -28.60 51.60 -11.55
C PRO A 210 -27.85 52.35 -12.68
N THR A 211 -28.44 53.45 -13.17
CA THR A 211 -27.83 54.31 -14.21
C THR A 211 -26.90 55.35 -13.60
N GLU A 212 -27.06 55.64 -12.31
CA GLU A 212 -26.21 56.56 -11.54
C GLU A 212 -25.36 55.82 -10.52
N LYS A 213 -24.36 56.51 -9.94
CA LYS A 213 -23.45 55.91 -8.93
C LYS A 213 -24.20 55.32 -7.73
N LEU A 214 -25.30 55.95 -7.33
CA LEU A 214 -26.26 55.43 -6.37
C LEU A 214 -27.66 55.71 -6.93
N GLU A 215 -28.46 54.66 -7.09
CA GLU A 215 -29.87 54.77 -7.48
C GLU A 215 -30.75 54.01 -6.50
N VAL A 216 -31.79 54.68 -6.01
CA VAL A 216 -32.76 54.09 -5.08
C VAL A 216 -34.15 54.17 -5.69
N THR A 217 -34.76 53.02 -5.94
CA THR A 217 -36.16 52.92 -6.33
C THR A 217 -37.00 52.70 -5.09
N GLY A 218 -37.48 53.79 -4.50
CA GLY A 218 -38.32 53.77 -3.30
C GLY A 218 -38.19 55.04 -2.47
N THR A 219 -38.82 55.04 -1.31
CA THR A 219 -38.76 56.18 -0.38
C THR A 219 -37.42 56.19 0.36
N ILE A 220 -36.68 57.28 0.21
CA ILE A 220 -35.48 57.54 1.01
C ILE A 220 -35.90 58.37 2.22
N LYS A 221 -35.59 57.90 3.43
CA LYS A 221 -35.59 58.73 4.62
C LYS A 221 -34.16 59.17 4.88
N ALA A 222 -33.84 60.41 4.54
CA ALA A 222 -32.58 61.05 4.93
C ALA A 222 -32.80 61.76 6.27
N THR A 223 -31.92 61.49 7.24
CA THR A 223 -31.90 62.12 8.57
C THR A 223 -30.50 62.57 8.88
#